data_AF-A0A2V4D783-F1
#
_entry.id   AF-A0A2V4D783-F1
#
_cell.length_a   1.000
_cell.length_b   1.000
_cell.length_c   1.000
_cell.angle_alpha   90.00
_cell.angle_beta   90.00
_cell.angle_gamma   90.00
#
_symmetry.space_group_name_H-M   'P 1'
#
loop_
_entity.id
_entity.type
_entity.pdbx_description
1 polymer ?
#
loop_
_entity_poly.entity_id
_entity_poly.type
_entity_poly.pdbx_seq_one_letter_code
_entity_poly.pdbx_strand_id
1 'polypeptide(L)' 'MLYDVESEVEVEAFMPHMHPGGEVYLVIEGEVYDDEGVYPCGSIVWMDAGTTHNPKTRGKTLILVLWPDGVKVA' A
#
# COMPACT_ATOMS: atom_id res chain seq x y z
N MET A 1 9.51 -5.70 1.35
CA MET A 1 9.14 -6.31 0.05
C MET A 1 9.09 -5.21 -0.99
N LEU A 2 9.50 -5.49 -2.23
CA LEU A 2 9.35 -4.57 -3.36
C LEU A 2 8.19 -5.06 -4.22
N TYR A 3 7.21 -4.20 -4.48
CA TYR A 3 6.08 -4.49 -5.36
C TYR A 3 6.18 -3.66 -6.62
N ASP A 4 6.18 -4.33 -7.77
CA ASP A 4 6.12 -3.74 -9.10
C ASP A 4 4.75 -4.05 -9.71
N VAL A 5 3.95 -3.02 -9.93
CA VAL A 5 2.58 -3.11 -10.42
C VAL A 5 2.51 -2.47 -11.80
N GLU A 6 2.30 -3.27 -12.84
CA GLU A 6 2.35 -2.82 -14.24
C GLU A 6 1.00 -2.32 -14.81
N SER A 7 -0.11 -2.47 -14.08
CA SER A 7 -1.45 -2.09 -14.55
C SER A 7 -2.20 -1.21 -13.55
N GLU A 8 -3.21 -0.45 -14.00
CA GLU A 8 -4.22 0.14 -13.12
C GLU A 8 -4.92 -0.99 -12.37
N VAL A 9 -4.58 -1.17 -11.08
CA VAL A 9 -5.21 -2.18 -10.24
C VAL A 9 -6.19 -1.48 -9.33
N GLU A 10 -7.47 -1.52 -9.72
CA GLU A 10 -8.54 -0.95 -8.92
C GLU A 10 -9.01 -1.86 -7.78
N VAL A 11 -8.81 -3.20 -7.85
CA VAL A 11 -9.46 -4.12 -6.89
C VAL A 11 -8.70 -5.41 -6.47
N GLU A 12 -7.62 -5.88 -7.12
CA GLU A 12 -7.16 -7.28 -6.85
C GLU A 12 -5.70 -7.49 -6.39
N ALA A 13 -4.82 -6.48 -6.42
CA ALA A 13 -3.44 -6.66 -5.93
C ALA A 13 -3.36 -6.59 -4.40
N PHE A 14 -4.26 -5.84 -3.77
CA PHE A 14 -4.27 -5.59 -2.33
C PHE A 14 -5.71 -5.62 -1.81
N MET A 15 -6.26 -6.82 -1.61
CA MET A 15 -7.57 -6.94 -0.96
C MET A 15 -7.56 -6.20 0.40
N PRO A 16 -8.69 -5.65 0.88
CA PRO A 16 -8.76 -5.01 2.19
C PRO A 16 -8.14 -5.89 3.27
N HIS A 17 -7.20 -5.34 4.03
CA HIS A 17 -6.46 -6.09 5.04
C HIS A 17 -6.07 -5.22 6.23
N MET A 18 -5.90 -5.88 7.36
CA MET A 18 -5.37 -5.32 8.60
C MET A 18 -3.87 -5.57 8.69
N HIS A 19 -3.12 -4.60 9.22
CA HIS A 19 -1.69 -4.72 9.57
C HIS A 19 -1.50 -4.93 11.07
N PRO A 20 -1.21 -6.17 11.57
CA PRO A 20 -1.05 -6.41 12.99
C PRO A 20 0.12 -5.66 13.62
N GLY A 21 1.23 -5.47 12.90
CA GLY A 21 2.41 -4.73 13.35
C GLY A 21 2.58 -3.35 12.72
N GLY A 22 1.57 -2.87 11.99
CA GLY A 22 1.61 -1.63 11.22
C GLY A 22 2.27 -1.79 9.85
N GLU A 23 2.38 -0.69 9.11
CA GLU A 23 2.99 -0.67 7.78
C GLU A 23 3.76 0.64 7.57
N VAL A 24 4.88 0.54 6.87
CA VAL A 24 5.56 1.71 6.28
C VAL A 24 5.84 1.40 4.83
N TYR A 25 5.47 2.31 3.94
CA TYR A 25 5.84 2.19 2.53
C TYR A 25 6.34 3.49 1.92
N LEU A 26 7.24 3.35 0.94
CA LEU A 26 7.75 4.42 0.09
C LEU A 26 7.25 4.20 -1.33
N VAL A 27 6.62 5.23 -1.91
CA VAL A 27 6.23 5.25 -3.33
C VAL A 27 7.44 5.68 -4.17
N ILE A 28 8.03 4.74 -4.90
CA ILE A 28 9.22 4.96 -5.72
C ILE A 28 8.84 5.46 -7.11
N GLU A 29 7.78 4.91 -7.70
CA GLU A 29 7.22 5.30 -9.01
C GLU A 29 5.69 5.22 -8.92
N GLY A 30 4.97 6.06 -9.67
CA GLY A 30 3.51 6.03 -9.74
C GLY A 30 2.81 6.71 -8.55
N GLU A 31 1.63 6.18 -8.20
CA GLU A 31 0.74 6.71 -7.16
C GLU A 31 0.02 5.55 -6.45
N VAL A 32 -0.09 5.65 -5.13
CA VAL A 32 -0.96 4.82 -4.28
C VAL A 32 -2.10 5.69 -3.77
N TYR A 33 -3.29 5.14 -3.61
CA TYR A 33 -4.40 5.85 -2.98
C TYR A 33 -5.33 4.88 -2.25
N ASP A 34 -6.01 5.39 -1.22
CA ASP A 34 -7.02 4.68 -0.45
C ASP A 34 -8.10 5.66 0.02
N ASP A 35 -8.91 5.26 1.00
CA ASP A 35 -9.99 6.08 1.56
C ASP A 35 -9.48 7.25 2.43
N GLU A 36 -8.21 7.24 2.84
CA GLU A 36 -7.58 8.29 3.64
C GLU A 36 -6.83 9.33 2.79
N GLY A 37 -6.36 8.96 1.60
CA GLY A 37 -5.73 9.94 0.71
C GLY A 37 -5.09 9.39 -0.56
N VAL A 38 -4.28 10.27 -1.16
CA VAL A 38 -3.51 10.01 -2.38
C VAL A 38 -2.04 10.27 -2.09
N TYR A 39 -1.19 9.32 -2.46
CA TYR A 39 0.22 9.25 -2.13
C TYR A 39 1.04 9.13 -3.42
N PRO A 40 1.45 10.26 -4.03
CA PRO A 40 2.26 10.24 -5.25
C PRO A 40 3.71 9.80 -4.98
N CYS A 41 4.47 9.52 -6.04
CA CYS A 41 5.93 9.29 -6.00
C CYS A 41 6.66 10.23 -5.02
N GLY A 42 7.52 9.65 -4.18
CA GLY A 42 8.24 10.33 -3.11
C GLY A 42 7.52 10.32 -1.76
N SER A 43 6.26 9.87 -1.70
CA SER A 43 5.53 9.77 -0.43
C SER A 43 6.07 8.64 0.44
N ILE A 44 6.22 8.93 1.73
CA ILE A 44 6.40 7.92 2.79
C ILE A 44 5.08 7.88 3.56
N VAL A 45 4.48 6.70 3.63
CA VAL A 45 3.25 6.46 4.38
C VAL A 45 3.57 5.58 5.58
N TRP A 46 2.99 5.94 6.72
CA TRP A 46 3.20 5.30 8.01
C TRP A 46 1.85 4.97 8.63
N MET A 47 1.65 3.71 8.96
CA MET A 47 0.42 3.18 9.54
C MET A 47 0.74 2.45 10.84
N ASP A 48 0.02 2.80 11.90
CA ASP A 48 0.18 2.15 13.20
C ASP A 48 -0.40 0.73 13.21
N ALA A 49 0.01 -0.06 14.21
CA ALA A 49 -0.51 -1.40 14.43
C ALA A 49 -2.04 -1.43 14.58
N GLY A 50 -2.69 -2.39 13.92
CA GLY A 50 -4.14 -2.59 13.96
C GLY A 50 -4.93 -1.78 12.93
N THR A 51 -4.27 -0.95 12.12
CA THR A 51 -4.90 -0.24 11.00
C THR A 51 -5.38 -1.22 9.93
N THR A 52 -6.43 -0.81 9.21
CA THR A 52 -7.00 -1.54 8.07
C THR A 52 -7.15 -0.55 6.92
N HIS A 53 -6.77 -0.96 5.72
CA HIS A 53 -6.90 -0.14 4.52
C HIS A 53 -7.22 -0.98 3.29
N ASN A 54 -7.56 -0.31 2.20
CA ASN A 54 -7.88 -0.91 0.91
C ASN A 54 -7.11 -0.18 -0.21
N PRO A 55 -5.79 -0.40 -0.30
CA PRO A 55 -4.93 0.42 -1.15
C PRO A 55 -5.06 0.05 -2.62
N LYS A 56 -4.97 1.05 -3.47
CA LYS A 56 -5.06 0.95 -4.93
C LYS A 56 -3.88 1.68 -5.57
N THR A 57 -3.59 1.37 -6.83
CA THR A 57 -2.52 2.00 -7.59
C THR A 57 -3.02 2.54 -8.92
N ARG A 58 -2.46 3.67 -9.37
CA ARG A 58 -2.77 4.26 -10.68
C ARG A 58 -1.56 4.18 -11.60
N GLY A 59 -1.75 3.58 -12.78
CA GLY A 59 -0.67 3.37 -13.75
C GLY A 59 0.40 2.39 -13.25
N LYS A 60 1.61 2.51 -13.81
CA LYS A 60 2.76 1.74 -13.34
C LYS A 60 3.22 2.30 -11.99
N THR A 61 3.21 1.45 -10.96
CA THR A 61 3.54 1.84 -9.59
C THR A 61 4.56 0.89 -8.97
N LEU A 62 5.62 1.46 -8.38
CA LEU A 62 6.66 0.73 -7.68
C LEU A 62 6.69 1.19 -6.21
N ILE A 63 6.51 0.26 -5.27
CA ILE A 63 6.53 0.57 -3.83
C ILE A 63 7.49 -0.34 -3.07
N LEU A 64 8.21 0.26 -2.13
CA LEU A 64 9.00 -0.47 -1.14
C LEU A 64 8.23 -0.49 0.18
N VAL A 65 7.90 -1.69 0.64
CA VAL A 65 6.98 -1.93 1.76
C VAL A 65 7.67 -2.67 2.91
N LEU A 66 7.37 -2.24 4.13
CA LEU A 66 7.71 -2.91 5.38
C LEU A 66 6.41 -3.12 6.19
N TRP A 67 6.03 -4.38 6.43
CA TRP A 67 4.90 -4.75 7.28
C TRP A 67 5.34 -5.70 8.41
N PRO A 68 5.72 -5.20 9.59
CA PRO A 68 5.97 -6.08 10.72
C PRO A 68 4.72 -6.95 10.99
N ASP A 69 4.94 -8.23 11.28
CA ASP A 69 3.88 -9.20 11.56
C ASP A 69 2.89 -9.50 10.41
N GLY A 70 3.21 -9.08 9.18
CA GLY A 70 2.47 -9.42 7.97
C GLY A 70 1.09 -8.74 7.88
N VAL A 71 0.15 -9.40 7.21
CA VAL A 71 -1.21 -8.90 7.01
C VAL A 71 -2.25 -9.93 7.43
N LYS A 72 -3.42 -9.48 7.87
CA LYS A 72 -4.62 -10.31 8.06
C LYS A 72 -5.67 -9.87 7.05
N VAL A 73 -6.07 -10.77 6.16
CA VAL A 73 -7.20 -10.56 5.25
C VAL A 73 -8.47 -10.49 6.11
N ALA A 74 -9.30 -9.49 5.85
CA ALA A 74 -10.60 -9.33 6.51
C ALA A 74 -11.60 -10.42 6.09
#